data_AF-A0A7Z2YFN8-F1
#
_entry.id   AF-A0A7Z2YFN8-F1
#
_cell.length_a   1.000
_cell.length_b   1.000
_cell.length_c   1.000
_cell.angle_alpha   90.00
_cell.angle_beta   90.00
_cell.angle_gamma   90.00
#
_symmetry.space_group_name_H-M   'P 1'
#
loop_
_entity.id
_entity.type
_entity.pdbx_description
1 polymer ?
#
loop_
_entity_poly.entity_id
_entity_poly.type
_entity_poly.pdbx_seq_one_letter_code
_entity_poly.pdbx_strand_id
1 'polypeptide(L)'
;MLAKRIITTGRVFTLSGLALALSGTVFANPAPVADLNSSSSNTTRAVSSAPESDVERLERMLENRNRTQARMQLQMDDMALEISELRGLLEQNSYELQQMLQRQRELYVELDKVRNQAPVAVIPDEAPEAPKGGKASSNAGEQEAYQAAVDLVLKQRDYGAAIIAFQEFQENYPDSTYSANAHYWLGQLYFAKKQDKEAVKSFAAVVAYEDSNKRSDALLKLGDIASRNNNADAANKYYQQVISEHPNSASANLAQQRIK
;
A
#
# COMPACT_ATOMS: atom_id res chain seq x y z
N MET A 1 -46.07 35.10 28.88
CA MET A 1 -45.90 33.63 28.92
C MET A 1 -46.17 33.09 27.53
N LEU A 2 -45.12 32.67 26.81
CA LEU A 2 -45.20 32.16 25.44
C LEU A 2 -44.94 30.65 25.39
N ALA A 3 -45.77 29.98 24.58
CA ALA A 3 -45.50 28.83 23.70
C ALA A 3 -44.94 27.53 24.30
N LYS A 4 -45.69 26.45 24.09
CA LYS A 4 -45.30 25.39 23.13
C LYS A 4 -46.47 24.45 22.82
N ARG A 5 -46.80 24.37 21.52
CA ARG A 5 -47.74 23.40 20.94
C ARG A 5 -47.07 22.03 20.86
N ILE A 6 -47.76 21.00 21.34
CA ILE A 6 -47.37 19.59 21.23
C ILE A 6 -47.95 19.06 19.92
N ILE A 7 -47.08 18.56 19.03
CA ILE A 7 -47.47 17.82 17.82
C ILE A 7 -47.04 16.37 18.06
N THR A 8 -48.03 15.49 18.25
CA THR A 8 -47.84 14.04 18.34
C THR A 8 -48.27 13.46 16.99
N THR A 9 -47.34 12.95 16.20
CA THR A 9 -47.64 12.23 14.95
C THR A 9 -47.24 10.77 15.13
N GLY A 10 -48.23 9.89 15.30
CA GLY A 10 -48.05 8.44 15.30
C GLY A 10 -47.71 7.93 13.90
N ARG A 11 -46.67 7.10 13.79
CA ARG A 11 -46.31 6.38 12.56
C ARG A 11 -46.96 5.00 12.61
N VAL A 12 -47.91 4.78 11.70
CA VAL A 12 -48.52 3.48 11.43
C VAL A 12 -47.54 2.67 10.57
N PHE A 13 -47.12 1.49 11.06
CA PHE A 13 -46.37 0.50 10.28
C PHE A 13 -47.36 -0.49 9.65
N THR A 14 -47.50 -0.47 8.33
CA THR A 14 -48.16 -1.54 7.58
C THR A 14 -47.10 -2.40 6.90
N LEU A 15 -46.93 -3.63 7.39
CA LEU A 15 -46.23 -4.69 6.68
C LEU A 15 -47.10 -5.16 5.51
N SER A 16 -46.56 -5.13 4.30
CA SER A 16 -47.02 -6.00 3.21
C SER A 16 -45.80 -6.67 2.60
N GLY A 17 -45.73 -7.98 2.80
CA GLY A 17 -44.81 -8.84 2.09
C GLY A 17 -45.22 -8.94 0.63
N LEU A 18 -44.22 -9.02 -0.24
CA LEU A 18 -44.42 -9.45 -1.61
C LEU A 18 -43.22 -10.30 -2.05
N ALA A 19 -43.48 -11.59 -2.21
CA ALA A 19 -42.58 -12.52 -2.88
C ALA A 19 -42.74 -12.37 -4.39
N LEU A 20 -41.63 -12.28 -5.12
CA LEU A 20 -41.57 -12.58 -6.55
C LEU A 20 -40.21 -13.21 -6.89
N ALA A 21 -40.25 -14.50 -7.19
CA ALA A 21 -39.26 -15.18 -8.01
C ALA A 21 -39.48 -14.80 -9.49
N LEU A 22 -38.42 -14.76 -10.30
CA LEU A 22 -38.35 -15.32 -11.66
C LEU A 22 -37.02 -14.95 -12.35
N SER A 23 -36.27 -16.01 -12.71
CA SER A 23 -35.53 -16.22 -13.96
C SER A 23 -34.57 -15.14 -14.49
N GLY A 24 -33.27 -15.36 -14.30
CA GLY A 24 -32.23 -14.70 -15.08
C GLY A 24 -32.02 -15.39 -16.42
N THR A 25 -32.30 -14.70 -17.53
CA THR A 25 -31.89 -15.09 -18.89
C THR A 25 -30.47 -14.62 -19.15
N VAL A 26 -29.60 -15.55 -19.56
CA VAL A 26 -28.24 -15.26 -20.04
C VAL A 26 -28.35 -14.82 -21.50
N PHE A 27 -27.99 -13.57 -21.81
CA PHE A 27 -27.79 -13.12 -23.19
C PHE A 27 -26.38 -13.50 -23.65
N ALA A 28 -26.30 -14.43 -24.60
CA ALA A 28 -25.08 -14.74 -25.33
C ALA A 28 -24.91 -13.73 -26.48
N ASN A 29 -23.77 -13.03 -26.52
CA ASN A 29 -23.41 -12.18 -27.66
C ASN A 29 -23.06 -13.06 -28.89
N PRO A 30 -23.55 -12.77 -30.09
CA PRO A 30 -23.11 -13.46 -31.30
C PRO A 30 -21.69 -13.02 -31.70
N ALA A 31 -20.83 -13.99 -31.98
CA ALA A 31 -19.48 -13.78 -32.50
C ALA A 31 -19.51 -13.25 -33.95
N PRO A 32 -18.54 -12.41 -34.37
CA PRO A 32 -18.56 -11.79 -35.68
C PRO A 32 -18.25 -12.82 -36.78
N VAL A 33 -19.14 -12.94 -37.75
CA VAL A 33 -18.91 -13.70 -38.99
C VAL A 33 -18.21 -12.78 -40.00
N ALA A 34 -16.99 -13.14 -40.39
CA ALA A 34 -16.27 -12.47 -41.46
C ALA A 34 -16.70 -13.06 -42.80
N ASP A 35 -17.37 -12.26 -43.62
CA ASP A 35 -17.63 -12.56 -45.03
C ASP A 35 -16.34 -12.38 -45.84
N LEU A 36 -15.91 -13.43 -46.55
CA LEU A 36 -14.88 -13.35 -47.58
C LEU A 36 -15.48 -13.74 -48.92
N ASN A 37 -15.99 -12.73 -49.63
CA ASN A 37 -16.36 -12.83 -51.03
C ASN A 37 -15.31 -12.14 -51.90
N SER A 38 -14.91 -12.83 -52.97
CA SER A 38 -14.26 -12.34 -54.19
C SER A 38 -12.82 -11.83 -54.01
N SER A 39 -11.87 -12.08 -54.91
CA SER A 39 -11.78 -12.80 -56.17
C SER A 39 -10.32 -12.61 -56.61
N SER A 40 -9.71 -13.61 -57.27
CA SER A 40 -8.81 -13.43 -58.42
C SER A 40 -7.89 -14.64 -58.63
N SER A 41 -8.24 -15.40 -59.67
CA SER A 41 -7.38 -15.92 -60.74
C SER A 41 -6.11 -16.73 -60.39
N ASN A 42 -6.21 -18.02 -60.72
CA ASN A 42 -5.24 -18.85 -61.44
C ASN A 42 -3.74 -18.62 -61.18
N THR A 43 -3.11 -19.60 -60.55
CA THR A 43 -1.91 -20.25 -61.10
C THR A 43 -1.89 -21.72 -60.69
N THR A 44 -2.07 -22.58 -61.68
CA THR A 44 -1.65 -23.97 -61.67
C THR A 44 -0.15 -24.04 -61.37
N ARG A 45 0.21 -24.46 -60.16
CA ARG A 45 1.52 -25.06 -59.89
C ARG A 45 1.33 -26.21 -58.92
N ALA A 46 1.45 -27.41 -59.46
CA ALA A 46 1.57 -28.64 -58.71
C ALA A 46 2.72 -28.49 -57.69
N VAL A 47 2.38 -28.49 -56.42
CA VAL A 47 3.21 -29.09 -55.39
C VAL A 47 2.48 -30.37 -55.01
N SER A 48 3.03 -31.47 -55.47
CA SER A 48 2.80 -32.79 -54.89
C SER A 48 3.17 -32.75 -53.40
N SER A 49 2.19 -32.53 -52.53
CA SER A 49 2.28 -33.00 -51.15
C SER A 49 1.52 -34.31 -51.09
N ALA A 50 2.24 -35.37 -50.74
CA ALA A 50 1.70 -36.71 -50.46
C ALA A 50 0.42 -36.64 -49.61
N PRO A 51 -0.46 -37.66 -49.64
CA PRO A 51 -1.48 -37.77 -48.61
C PRO A 51 -0.75 -37.95 -47.29
N GLU A 52 -0.48 -36.87 -46.56
CA GLU A 52 -0.05 -36.98 -45.17
C GLU A 52 -1.13 -37.81 -44.50
N SER A 53 -0.76 -39.01 -44.05
CA SER A 53 -1.68 -39.87 -43.33
C SER A 53 -2.18 -39.06 -42.13
N ASP A 54 -3.47 -39.11 -41.80
CA ASP A 54 -4.02 -38.41 -40.63
C ASP A 54 -3.21 -38.71 -39.35
N VAL A 55 -2.53 -39.87 -39.34
CA VAL A 55 -1.56 -40.31 -38.34
C VAL A 55 -0.36 -39.35 -38.22
N GLU A 56 0.32 -38.98 -39.31
CA GLU A 56 1.47 -38.06 -39.30
C GLU A 56 1.11 -36.64 -38.85
N ARG A 57 -0.14 -36.23 -39.12
CA ARG A 57 -0.66 -34.94 -38.64
C ARG A 57 -0.99 -35.00 -37.16
N LEU A 58 -1.60 -36.09 -36.69
CA LEU A 58 -1.86 -36.33 -35.27
C LEU A 58 -0.55 -36.45 -34.47
N GLU A 59 0.45 -37.15 -35.00
CA GLU A 59 1.77 -37.27 -34.38
C GLU A 59 2.41 -35.90 -34.20
N ARG A 60 2.45 -35.05 -35.25
CA ARG A 60 2.95 -33.67 -35.12
C ARG A 60 2.13 -32.83 -34.13
N MET A 61 0.82 -33.00 -34.08
CA MET A 61 -0.03 -32.26 -33.14
C MET A 61 0.19 -32.71 -31.69
N LEU A 62 0.32 -34.02 -31.45
CA LEU A 62 0.64 -34.60 -30.15
C LEU A 62 2.04 -34.21 -29.70
N GLU A 63 3.01 -34.21 -30.61
CA GLU A 63 4.37 -33.83 -30.32
C GLU A 63 4.47 -32.32 -30.02
N ASN A 64 3.74 -31.47 -30.75
CA ASN A 64 3.61 -30.05 -30.44
C ASN A 64 2.89 -29.81 -29.11
N ARG A 65 1.84 -30.58 -28.81
CA ARG A 65 1.13 -30.51 -27.53
C ARG A 65 2.04 -30.92 -26.37
N ASN A 66 2.78 -32.02 -26.52
CA ASN A 66 3.75 -32.48 -25.53
C ASN A 66 4.88 -31.47 -25.34
N ARG A 67 5.41 -30.89 -26.42
CA ARG A 67 6.42 -29.81 -26.33
C ARG A 67 5.88 -28.56 -25.64
N THR A 68 4.63 -28.20 -25.90
CA THR A 68 3.98 -27.05 -25.26
C THR A 68 3.70 -27.32 -23.78
N GLN A 69 3.28 -28.54 -23.44
CA GLN A 69 3.07 -28.98 -22.06
C GLN A 69 4.38 -29.02 -21.28
N ALA A 70 5.46 -29.52 -21.88
CA ALA A 70 6.80 -29.51 -21.27
C ALA A 70 7.31 -28.09 -21.02
N ARG A 71 7.07 -27.14 -21.94
CA ARG A 71 7.41 -25.72 -21.71
C ARG A 71 6.62 -25.11 -20.56
N MET A 72 5.31 -25.39 -20.47
CA MET A 72 4.50 -24.92 -19.35
C MET A 72 4.98 -25.52 -18.02
N GLN A 73 5.43 -26.78 -18.02
CA GLN A 73 6.01 -27.42 -16.84
C GLN A 73 7.29 -26.70 -16.38
N LEU A 74 8.22 -26.45 -17.30
CA LEU A 74 9.47 -25.73 -17.00
C LEU A 74 9.20 -24.31 -16.50
N GLN A 75 8.20 -23.62 -17.06
CA GLN A 75 7.79 -22.30 -16.59
C GLN A 75 7.22 -22.34 -15.17
N MET A 76 6.45 -23.38 -14.82
CA MET A 76 5.94 -23.55 -13.45
C MET A 76 7.06 -23.82 -12.45
N ASP A 77 8.06 -24.60 -12.86
CA ASP A 77 9.24 -24.87 -12.03
C ASP A 77 10.08 -23.60 -11.81
N ASP A 78 10.27 -22.80 -12.86
CA ASP A 78 10.97 -21.51 -12.80
C ASP A 78 10.24 -20.52 -11.86
N MET A 79 8.92 -20.38 -12.03
CA MET A 79 8.10 -19.55 -11.13
C MET A 79 8.13 -20.06 -9.68
N ALA A 80 8.17 -21.37 -9.45
CA ALA A 80 8.26 -21.92 -8.11
C ALA A 80 9.61 -21.61 -7.44
N LEU A 81 10.71 -21.65 -8.20
CA LEU A 81 12.04 -21.24 -7.73
C LEU A 81 12.07 -19.75 -7.39
N GLU A 82 11.52 -18.90 -8.27
CA GLU A 82 11.44 -17.45 -8.03
C GLU A 82 10.60 -17.13 -6.78
N ILE A 83 9.46 -17.80 -6.59
CA ILE A 83 8.65 -17.64 -5.37
C ILE A 83 9.44 -18.06 -4.12
N SER A 84 10.22 -19.13 -4.18
CA SER A 84 11.06 -19.56 -3.07
C SER A 84 12.17 -18.55 -2.76
N GLU A 85 12.80 -17.98 -3.80
CA GLU A 85 13.82 -16.94 -3.65
C GLU A 85 13.23 -15.67 -3.07
N LEU A 86 12.10 -15.19 -3.61
CA LEU A 86 11.37 -14.04 -3.10
C LEU A 86 10.95 -14.25 -1.64
N ARG A 87 10.51 -15.45 -1.27
CA ARG A 87 10.20 -15.79 0.12
C ARG A 87 11.44 -15.75 1.00
N GLY A 88 12.57 -16.28 0.54
CA GLY A 88 13.85 -16.20 1.25
C GLY A 88 14.29 -14.75 1.47
N LEU A 89 14.20 -13.90 0.44
CA LEU A 89 14.48 -12.47 0.53
C LEU A 89 13.53 -11.76 1.48
N LEU A 90 12.24 -12.13 1.51
CA LEU A 90 11.26 -11.60 2.45
C LEU A 90 11.59 -11.98 3.89
N GLU A 91 11.93 -13.25 4.12
CA GLU A 91 12.33 -13.75 5.45
C GLU A 91 13.61 -13.05 5.92
N GLN A 92 14.61 -12.90 5.05
CA GLN A 92 15.83 -12.14 5.34
C GLN A 92 15.52 -10.68 5.68
N ASN A 93 14.74 -10.00 4.85
CA ASN A 93 14.39 -8.59 5.07
C ASN A 93 13.59 -8.41 6.37
N SER A 94 12.69 -9.35 6.67
CA SER A 94 11.95 -9.37 7.94
C SER A 94 12.88 -9.53 9.14
N TYR A 95 13.90 -10.38 9.03
CA TYR A 95 14.89 -10.61 10.08
C TYR A 95 15.81 -9.40 10.28
N GLU A 96 16.25 -8.76 9.20
CA GLU A 96 17.02 -7.52 9.24
C GLU A 96 16.21 -6.38 9.86
N LEU A 97 14.93 -6.25 9.53
CA LEU A 97 14.00 -5.29 10.14
C LEU A 97 13.84 -5.57 11.64
N GLN A 98 13.66 -6.83 12.05
CA GLN A 98 13.56 -7.19 13.47
C GLN A 98 14.84 -6.84 14.24
N GLN A 99 16.01 -7.15 13.67
CA GLN A 99 17.30 -6.79 14.26
C GLN A 99 17.48 -5.26 14.36
N MET A 100 17.08 -4.51 13.33
CA MET A 100 17.13 -3.05 13.35
C MET A 100 16.24 -2.48 14.46
N LEU A 101 15.01 -2.97 14.59
CA LEU A 101 14.09 -2.55 15.65
C LEU A 101 14.60 -2.93 17.04
N GLN A 102 15.28 -4.07 17.17
CA GLN A 102 15.89 -4.48 18.43
C GLN A 102 17.07 -3.58 18.82
N ARG A 103 17.98 -3.30 17.88
CA ARG A 103 19.05 -2.33 18.07
C ARG A 103 18.53 -0.93 18.40
N GLN A 104 17.45 -0.50 17.74
CA GLN A 104 16.81 0.77 18.05
C GLN A 104 16.32 0.81 19.50
N ARG A 105 15.65 -0.24 19.99
CA ARG A 105 15.22 -0.33 21.40
C ARG A 105 16.39 -0.32 22.38
N GLU A 106 17.45 -1.05 22.08
CA GLU A 106 18.66 -1.07 22.91
C GLU A 106 19.31 0.31 23.00
N LEU A 107 19.45 1.00 21.86
CA LEU A 107 19.97 2.37 21.81
C LEU A 107 19.10 3.34 22.60
N TYR A 108 17.78 3.21 22.55
CA TYR A 108 16.87 4.01 23.37
C TYR A 108 17.06 3.78 24.87
N VAL A 109 17.21 2.53 25.30
CA VAL A 109 17.50 2.19 26.71
C VAL A 109 18.87 2.73 27.15
N GLU A 110 19.85 2.70 26.25
CA GLU A 110 21.18 3.23 26.52
C GLU A 110 21.18 4.76 26.64
N LEU A 111 20.44 5.46 25.78
CA LEU A 111 20.25 6.91 25.86
C LEU A 111 19.58 7.34 27.18
N ASP A 112 18.57 6.59 27.62
CA ASP A 112 17.91 6.84 28.91
C ASP A 112 18.88 6.62 30.09
N LYS A 113 19.72 5.58 30.04
CA LYS A 113 20.77 5.35 31.05
C LYS A 113 21.80 6.48 31.10
N VAL A 114 22.30 6.94 29.94
CA VAL A 114 23.28 8.04 29.88
C VAL A 114 22.66 9.34 30.40
N ARG A 115 21.39 9.61 30.06
CA ARG A 115 20.66 10.78 30.56
C ARG A 115 20.43 10.73 32.07
N ASN A 116 20.08 9.57 32.61
CA ASN A 116 19.86 9.39 34.05
C ASN A 116 21.16 9.27 34.86
N GLN A 117 22.31 9.09 34.19
CA GLN A 117 23.64 9.08 34.80
C GLN A 117 24.42 10.39 34.62
N ALA A 118 23.88 11.37 33.86
CA ALA A 118 24.45 12.70 33.80
C ALA A 118 24.18 13.43 35.14
N PRO A 119 25.21 13.85 35.89
CA PRO A 119 25.00 14.62 37.10
C PRO A 119 24.39 15.97 36.74
N VAL A 120 23.21 16.25 37.31
CA VAL A 120 22.58 17.57 37.25
C VAL A 120 23.50 18.55 37.97
N ALA A 121 24.26 19.33 37.19
CA ALA A 121 24.94 20.50 37.73
C ALA A 121 23.86 21.48 38.19
N VAL A 122 23.69 21.57 39.50
CA VAL A 122 22.77 22.50 40.15
C VAL A 122 23.37 23.90 40.02
N ILE A 123 22.77 24.75 39.19
CA ILE A 123 23.02 26.19 39.17
C ILE A 123 21.83 26.84 39.89
N PRO A 124 22.02 27.56 41.01
CA PRO A 124 20.93 28.22 41.72
C PRO A 124 20.41 29.43 40.94
N ASP A 125 19.09 29.43 40.74
CA ASP A 125 18.14 30.55 40.77
C ASP A 125 18.61 31.93 40.29
N GLU A 126 18.30 32.26 39.03
CA GLU A 126 17.95 33.62 38.63
C GLU A 126 16.92 33.56 37.50
N ALA A 127 15.72 34.06 37.77
CA ALA A 127 14.61 34.15 36.81
C ALA A 127 14.93 35.15 35.69
N PRO A 128 14.59 34.80 34.44
CA PRO A 128 13.65 35.65 33.74
C PRO A 128 12.55 34.85 33.00
N GLU A 129 11.59 35.63 32.53
CA GLU A 129 10.26 35.29 32.03
C GLU A 129 10.14 34.12 31.04
N ALA A 130 8.97 33.47 31.15
CA ALA A 130 8.56 32.28 30.42
C ALA A 130 8.61 32.39 28.89
N PRO A 131 9.10 31.34 28.19
CA PRO A 131 8.51 30.88 26.95
C PRO A 131 7.46 29.79 27.26
N LYS A 132 6.33 29.89 26.57
CA LYS A 132 5.20 28.97 26.74
C LYS A 132 5.56 27.54 26.33
N GLY A 133 5.25 26.60 27.22
CA GLY A 133 4.50 25.41 26.85
C GLY A 133 5.24 24.30 26.08
N GLY A 134 6.55 24.16 26.22
CA GLY A 134 7.22 22.91 25.87
C GLY A 134 7.10 21.94 27.03
N LYS A 135 6.06 21.09 27.05
CA LYS A 135 6.14 19.88 27.88
C LYS A 135 7.26 19.04 27.28
N ALA A 136 8.42 19.05 27.92
CA ALA A 136 9.36 17.93 27.85
C ALA A 136 8.65 16.71 28.46
N SER A 137 7.68 16.17 27.74
CA SER A 137 7.00 14.95 28.11
C SER A 137 8.02 13.83 27.96
N SER A 138 8.17 13.03 29.00
CA SER A 138 9.11 11.90 29.04
C SER A 138 9.00 11.05 27.77
N ASN A 139 10.14 10.67 27.18
CA ASN A 139 10.21 9.71 26.06
C ASN A 139 9.34 8.46 26.31
N ALA A 140 9.15 8.08 27.58
CA ALA A 140 8.26 7.00 27.99
C ALA A 140 6.79 7.22 27.62
N GLY A 141 6.25 8.44 27.80
CA GLY A 141 4.85 8.75 27.52
C GLY A 141 4.52 8.82 26.03
N GLU A 142 5.42 9.39 25.21
CA GLU A 142 5.27 9.37 23.75
C GLU A 142 5.42 7.94 23.21
N GLN A 143 6.38 7.15 23.71
CA GLN A 143 6.58 5.78 23.26
C GLN A 143 5.37 4.91 23.55
N GLU A 144 4.79 5.03 24.75
CA GLU A 144 3.56 4.31 25.13
C GLU A 144 2.38 4.71 24.23
N ALA A 145 2.16 6.00 24.01
CA ALA A 145 1.09 6.50 23.16
C ALA A 145 1.24 6.03 21.71
N TYR A 146 2.46 6.10 21.16
CA TYR A 146 2.76 5.61 19.82
C TYR A 146 2.54 4.09 19.71
N GLN A 147 3.02 3.31 20.69
CA GLN A 147 2.86 1.86 20.68
C GLN A 147 1.39 1.45 20.81
N ALA A 148 0.60 2.15 21.63
CA ALA A 148 -0.83 1.93 21.74
C ALA A 148 -1.54 2.16 20.40
N ALA A 149 -1.18 3.24 19.68
CA ALA A 149 -1.71 3.52 18.36
C ALA A 149 -1.32 2.44 17.33
N VAL A 150 -0.08 1.96 17.36
CA VAL A 150 0.39 0.86 16.50
C VAL A 150 -0.33 -0.45 16.81
N ASP A 151 -0.60 -0.75 18.08
CA ASP A 151 -1.32 -1.95 18.51
C ASP A 151 -2.77 -1.97 17.98
N LEU A 152 -3.42 -0.80 17.87
CA LEU A 152 -4.73 -0.69 17.22
C LEU A 152 -4.67 -1.15 15.75
N VAL A 153 -3.58 -0.84 15.03
CA VAL A 153 -3.38 -1.29 13.65
C VAL A 153 -3.01 -2.78 13.57
N LEU A 154 -2.00 -3.20 14.33
CA LEU A 154 -1.33 -4.50 14.16
C LEU A 154 -1.95 -5.65 14.96
N LYS A 155 -2.67 -5.37 16.04
CA LYS A 155 -3.32 -6.40 16.86
C LYS A 155 -4.83 -6.36 16.70
N GLN A 156 -5.41 -5.17 16.79
CA GLN A 156 -6.86 -5.00 16.83
C GLN A 156 -7.48 -4.81 15.43
N ARG A 157 -6.67 -4.38 14.46
CA ARG A 157 -7.12 -4.00 13.10
C ARG A 157 -8.19 -2.90 13.12
N ASP A 158 -8.27 -2.14 14.21
CA ASP A 158 -9.19 -1.01 14.34
C ASP A 158 -8.55 0.24 13.74
N TYR A 159 -8.70 0.39 12.43
CA TYR A 159 -8.16 1.52 11.69
C TYR A 159 -8.85 2.85 12.04
N GLY A 160 -10.08 2.81 12.55
CA GLY A 160 -10.80 4.02 12.98
C GLY A 160 -10.18 4.58 14.26
N ALA A 161 -10.07 3.74 15.28
CA ALA A 161 -9.43 4.10 16.53
C ALA A 161 -7.94 4.44 16.34
N ALA A 162 -7.22 3.71 15.49
CA ALA A 162 -5.81 4.00 15.20
C ALA A 162 -5.61 5.39 14.59
N ILE A 163 -6.49 5.83 13.68
CA ILE A 163 -6.41 7.19 13.09
C ILE A 163 -6.55 8.24 14.20
N ILE A 164 -7.54 8.09 15.08
CA ILE A 164 -7.75 9.04 16.20
C ILE A 164 -6.52 9.05 17.10
N ALA A 165 -6.00 7.88 17.48
CA ALA A 165 -4.83 7.77 18.36
C ALA A 165 -3.57 8.39 17.76
N PHE A 166 -3.32 8.23 16.45
CA PHE A 166 -2.18 8.89 15.80
C PHE A 166 -2.38 10.40 15.63
N GLN A 167 -3.60 10.88 15.47
CA GLN A 167 -3.89 12.32 15.45
C GLN A 167 -3.63 12.95 16.83
N GLU A 168 -4.15 12.33 17.89
CA GLU A 168 -3.89 12.75 19.26
C GLU A 168 -2.40 12.68 19.61
N PHE A 169 -1.70 11.66 19.12
CA PHE A 169 -0.25 11.55 19.27
C PHE A 169 0.48 12.78 18.69
N GLN A 170 0.10 13.22 17.49
CA GLN A 170 0.71 14.38 16.83
C GLN A 170 0.40 15.71 17.53
N GLU A 171 -0.79 15.83 18.11
CA GLU A 171 -1.18 17.02 18.88
C GLU A 171 -0.47 17.09 20.23
N ASN A 172 -0.31 15.94 20.90
CA ASN A 172 0.29 15.87 22.23
C ASN A 172 1.83 15.83 22.18
N TYR A 173 2.41 15.32 21.10
CA TYR A 173 3.85 15.12 20.93
C TYR A 173 4.35 15.63 19.56
N PRO A 174 4.19 16.92 19.23
CA PRO A 174 4.54 17.46 17.91
C PRO A 174 6.03 17.29 17.56
N ASP A 175 6.91 17.41 18.56
CA ASP A 175 8.37 17.32 18.41
C ASP A 175 8.92 15.90 18.63
N SER A 176 8.05 14.87 18.62
CA SER A 176 8.46 13.48 18.84
C SER A 176 9.42 12.95 17.77
N THR A 177 10.35 12.09 18.17
CA THR A 177 11.16 11.31 17.23
C THR A 177 10.31 10.34 16.40
N TYR A 178 9.09 10.00 16.86
CA TYR A 178 8.14 9.17 16.12
C TYR A 178 7.22 9.98 15.18
N SER A 179 7.29 11.31 15.15
CA SER A 179 6.35 12.15 14.38
C SER A 179 6.30 11.78 12.89
N ALA A 180 7.45 11.59 12.24
CA ALA A 180 7.50 11.15 10.85
C ALA A 180 6.85 9.77 10.64
N ASN A 181 7.06 8.83 11.58
CA ASN A 181 6.45 7.51 11.52
C ASN A 181 4.93 7.57 11.77
N ALA A 182 4.46 8.42 12.68
CA ALA A 182 3.04 8.62 12.93
C ALA A 182 2.33 9.21 11.70
N HIS A 183 2.94 10.18 11.02
CA HIS A 183 2.44 10.69 9.74
C HIS A 183 2.40 9.59 8.67
N TYR A 184 3.40 8.72 8.62
CA TYR A 184 3.43 7.60 7.70
C TYR A 184 2.31 6.59 7.98
N TRP A 185 2.05 6.24 9.25
CA TRP A 185 0.93 5.40 9.63
C TRP A 185 -0.42 6.00 9.24
N LEU A 186 -0.65 7.28 9.53
CA LEU A 186 -1.86 7.99 9.09
C LEU A 186 -2.02 7.93 7.58
N GLY A 187 -0.94 8.20 6.82
CA GLY A 187 -0.94 8.09 5.36
C GLY A 187 -1.37 6.72 4.87
N GLN A 188 -0.82 5.65 5.46
CA GLN A 188 -1.18 4.27 5.11
C GLN A 188 -2.64 3.94 5.47
N LEU A 189 -3.11 4.36 6.64
CA LEU A 189 -4.48 4.11 7.10
C LEU A 189 -5.49 4.82 6.19
N TYR A 190 -5.25 6.09 5.86
CA TYR A 190 -6.09 6.83 4.91
C TYR A 190 -6.02 6.25 3.50
N PHE A 191 -4.83 5.84 3.05
CA PHE A 191 -4.65 5.17 1.76
C PHE A 191 -5.47 3.89 1.68
N ALA A 192 -5.42 3.03 2.71
CA ALA A 192 -6.20 1.79 2.78
C ALA A 192 -7.71 2.06 2.75
N LYS A 193 -8.16 3.16 3.35
CA LYS A 193 -9.57 3.60 3.35
C LYS A 193 -9.98 4.38 2.09
N LYS A 194 -9.09 4.51 1.09
CA LYS A 194 -9.28 5.32 -0.13
C LYS A 194 -9.58 6.80 0.14
N GLN A 195 -9.12 7.31 1.28
CA GLN A 195 -9.22 8.71 1.68
C GLN A 195 -7.98 9.45 1.17
N ASP A 196 -7.95 9.69 -0.14
CA ASP A 196 -6.72 10.09 -0.83
C ASP A 196 -6.25 11.50 -0.48
N LYS A 197 -7.17 12.41 -0.16
CA LYS A 197 -6.81 13.78 0.24
C LYS A 197 -6.04 13.78 1.55
N GLU A 198 -6.55 13.05 2.53
CA GLU A 198 -5.97 12.88 3.86
C GLU A 198 -4.67 12.07 3.81
N ALA A 199 -4.62 11.05 2.94
CA ALA A 199 -3.42 10.27 2.70
C ALA A 199 -2.30 11.14 2.10
N VAL A 200 -2.61 11.97 1.10
CA VAL A 200 -1.63 12.91 0.52
C VAL A 200 -1.11 13.88 1.57
N LYS A 201 -1.99 14.49 2.37
CA LYS A 201 -1.57 15.40 3.45
C LYS A 201 -0.60 14.72 4.42
N SER A 202 -0.91 13.47 4.80
CA SER A 202 -0.12 12.72 5.78
C SER A 202 1.24 12.29 5.20
N PHE A 203 1.29 11.75 3.97
CA PHE A 203 2.56 11.39 3.34
C PHE A 203 3.41 12.63 3.02
N ALA A 204 2.81 13.73 2.57
CA ALA A 204 3.55 14.98 2.35
C ALA A 204 4.20 15.51 3.64
N ALA A 205 3.54 15.33 4.79
CA ALA A 205 4.14 15.66 6.08
C ALA A 205 5.38 14.80 6.38
N VAL A 206 5.38 13.50 6.03
CA VAL A 206 6.59 12.65 6.13
C VAL A 206 7.72 13.18 5.25
N VAL A 207 7.41 13.64 4.04
CA VAL A 207 8.42 14.14 3.09
C VAL A 207 9.11 15.40 3.59
N ALA A 208 8.45 16.20 4.44
CA ALA A 208 9.06 17.35 5.09
C ALA A 208 10.16 16.99 6.11
N TYR A 209 10.22 15.73 6.58
CA TYR A 209 11.31 15.23 7.41
C TYR A 209 12.41 14.64 6.52
N GLU A 210 13.38 15.47 6.12
CA GLU A 210 14.42 15.11 5.13
C GLU A 210 15.23 13.85 5.52
N ASP A 211 15.54 13.69 6.80
CA ASP A 211 16.31 12.55 7.34
C ASP A 211 15.46 11.31 7.67
N SER A 212 14.14 11.35 7.43
CA SER A 212 13.26 10.24 7.79
C SER A 212 13.50 9.00 6.92
N ASN A 213 13.70 7.84 7.57
CA ASN A 213 13.76 6.55 6.89
C ASN A 213 12.41 6.10 6.25
N LYS A 214 11.34 6.90 6.38
CA LYS A 214 10.04 6.69 5.71
C LYS A 214 9.84 7.61 4.52
N ARG A 215 10.77 8.52 4.25
CA ARG A 215 10.62 9.55 3.21
C ARG A 215 10.54 8.95 1.80
N SER A 216 11.40 7.99 1.48
CA SER A 216 11.36 7.28 0.18
C SER A 216 10.03 6.56 -0.03
N ASP A 217 9.52 5.89 0.99
CA ASP A 217 8.24 5.18 0.95
C ASP A 217 7.05 6.15 0.83
N ALA A 218 7.08 7.26 1.55
CA ALA A 218 6.04 8.29 1.47
C ALA A 218 5.97 8.93 0.09
N LEU A 219 7.12 9.25 -0.51
CA LEU A 219 7.20 9.77 -1.89
C LEU A 219 6.65 8.75 -2.90
N LEU A 220 7.01 7.46 -2.78
CA LEU A 220 6.44 6.40 -3.63
C LEU A 220 4.92 6.35 -3.49
N LYS A 221 4.40 6.40 -2.25
CA LYS A 221 2.96 6.39 -1.99
C LYS A 221 2.28 7.60 -2.59
N LEU A 222 2.85 8.81 -2.49
CA LEU A 222 2.32 10.02 -3.15
C LEU A 222 2.22 9.84 -4.66
N GLY A 223 3.24 9.24 -5.29
CA GLY A 223 3.21 8.87 -6.70
C GLY A 223 2.06 7.89 -7.02
N ASP A 224 1.88 6.86 -6.19
CA ASP A 224 0.78 5.90 -6.33
C ASP A 224 -0.60 6.56 -6.20
N ILE A 225 -0.77 7.50 -5.26
CA ILE A 225 -2.02 8.25 -5.11
C ILE A 225 -2.28 9.10 -6.35
N ALA A 226 -1.27 9.84 -6.81
CA ALA A 226 -1.39 10.69 -7.99
C ALA A 226 -1.73 9.87 -9.24
N SER A 227 -1.07 8.73 -9.43
CA SER A 227 -1.34 7.82 -10.55
C SER A 227 -2.76 7.30 -10.52
N ARG A 228 -3.26 6.85 -9.37
CA ARG A 228 -4.65 6.36 -9.26
C ARG A 228 -5.68 7.46 -9.55
N ASN A 229 -5.34 8.70 -9.20
CA ASN A 229 -6.17 9.88 -9.45
C ASN A 229 -6.00 10.44 -10.86
N ASN A 230 -5.40 9.66 -11.78
CA ASN A 230 -5.17 10.00 -13.18
C ASN A 230 -4.31 11.27 -13.36
N ASN A 231 -3.48 11.61 -12.38
CA ASN A 231 -2.53 12.72 -12.45
C ASN A 231 -1.12 12.17 -12.74
N ALA A 232 -0.89 11.79 -13.99
CA ALA A 232 0.37 11.19 -14.43
C ALA A 232 1.57 12.12 -14.25
N ASP A 233 1.39 13.43 -14.49
CA ASP A 233 2.46 14.42 -14.33
C ASP A 233 2.94 14.49 -12.87
N ALA A 234 2.02 14.56 -11.91
CA ALA A 234 2.37 14.55 -10.50
C ALA A 234 2.96 13.21 -10.07
N ALA A 235 2.43 12.09 -10.58
CA ALA A 235 2.96 10.76 -10.27
C ALA A 235 4.43 10.63 -10.70
N ASN A 236 4.73 10.99 -11.94
CA ASN A 236 6.09 10.95 -12.48
C ASN A 236 7.06 11.84 -11.70
N LYS A 237 6.62 13.03 -11.27
CA LYS A 237 7.44 13.90 -10.42
C LYS A 237 7.83 13.23 -9.11
N TYR A 238 6.88 12.62 -8.40
CA TYR A 238 7.18 11.92 -7.15
C TYR A 238 8.07 10.70 -7.38
N TYR A 239 7.80 9.89 -8.41
CA TYR A 239 8.63 8.73 -8.73
C TYR A 239 10.07 9.13 -9.08
N GLN A 240 10.26 10.16 -9.90
CA GLN A 240 11.58 10.71 -10.21
C GLN A 240 12.28 11.23 -8.96
N GLN A 241 11.55 11.89 -8.06
CA GLN A 241 12.10 12.38 -6.81
C GLN A 241 12.66 11.24 -5.94
N VAL A 242 11.90 10.14 -5.76
CA VAL A 242 12.39 8.95 -5.04
C VAL A 242 13.68 8.42 -5.66
N ILE A 243 13.73 8.31 -7.00
CA ILE A 243 14.89 7.77 -7.71
C ILE A 243 16.12 8.67 -7.53
N SER A 244 15.91 9.99 -7.58
CA SER A 244 17.01 10.96 -7.45
C SER A 244 17.55 11.09 -6.02
N GLU A 245 16.68 11.06 -5.02
CA GLU A 245 17.05 11.33 -3.63
C GLU A 245 17.38 10.04 -2.87
N HIS A 246 16.79 8.90 -3.26
CA HIS A 246 16.93 7.61 -2.58
C HIS A 246 17.25 6.46 -3.57
N PRO A 247 18.28 6.58 -4.43
CA PRO A 247 18.51 5.67 -5.57
C PRO A 247 18.69 4.20 -5.18
N ASN A 248 19.18 3.93 -3.98
CA ASN A 248 19.43 2.55 -3.49
C ASN A 248 18.26 1.97 -2.67
N SER A 249 17.13 2.69 -2.59
CA SER A 249 15.97 2.23 -1.82
C SER A 249 15.10 1.27 -2.64
N ALA A 250 14.43 0.34 -1.96
CA ALA A 250 13.40 -0.49 -2.59
C ALA A 250 12.30 0.37 -3.24
N SER A 251 11.98 1.51 -2.63
CA SER A 251 11.00 2.47 -3.15
C SER A 251 11.44 3.06 -4.50
N ALA A 252 12.74 3.32 -4.71
CA ALA A 252 13.28 3.78 -5.99
C ALA A 252 13.20 2.72 -7.08
N ASN A 253 13.53 1.47 -6.76
CA ASN A 253 13.38 0.35 -7.70
C ASN A 253 11.93 0.19 -8.15
N LEU A 254 10.98 0.28 -7.22
CA LEU A 254 9.56 0.25 -7.55
C LEU A 254 9.14 1.47 -8.37
N ALA A 255 9.63 2.67 -8.05
CA ALA A 255 9.34 3.89 -8.78
C ALA A 255 9.81 3.82 -10.25
N GLN A 256 10.98 3.23 -10.52
CA GLN A 256 11.49 3.04 -11.88
C GLN A 256 10.54 2.19 -12.73
N GLN A 257 9.94 1.16 -12.15
CA GLN A 257 8.97 0.29 -12.84
C GLN A 257 7.64 1.00 -13.13
N ARG A 258 7.32 2.09 -12.44
CA ARG A 258 6.07 2.85 -12.60
C ARG A 258 6.15 3.96 -13.63
N ILE A 259 7.34 4.45 -13.91
CA ILE A 259 7.57 5.44 -14.97
C ILE A 259 7.43 4.72 -16.32
N LYS A 260 6.57 5.25 -17.18
CA LYS A 260 6.38 4.78 -18.56
C LYS A 260 7.18 5.62 -19.53
#